data_AF-A0A6S7JQI6-F1
#
_entry.id   AF-A0A6S7JQI6-F1
#
_cell.length_a   1.000
_cell.length_b   1.000
_cell.length_c   1.000
_cell.angle_alpha   90.00
_cell.angle_beta   90.00
_cell.angle_gamma   90.00
#
_symmetry.space_group_name_H-M   'P 1'
#
loop_
_entity.id
_entity.type
_entity.pdbx_description
1 polymer ?
#
loop_
_entity_poly.entity_id
_entity_poly.type
_entity_poly.pdbx_seq_one_letter_code
_entity_poly.pdbx_strand_id
1 'polypeptide(L)'
;MSEVLTEHQNEDNVDPVNSEISYITTQEIFPDLKKGIKLPKSPLQWSTAANDLFKLTFSNLPITPRDLNNNINTMATVVCNYFSENFGYVNNHNDVQYQRKYESFSTKDLKKSLKELKLENGDILEIKFLAKKLRNILNKSNNTDPNITDSHASANIDHD
;
A
#
# COMPACT_ATOMS: atom_id res chain seq x y z
N MET A 1 32.81 -67.49 -22.30
CA MET A 1 32.49 -67.19 -23.70
C MET A 1 32.37 -65.69 -23.82
N SER A 2 33.25 -65.09 -24.62
CA SER A 2 33.27 -63.68 -24.97
C SER A 2 32.11 -63.34 -25.90
N GLU A 3 31.60 -62.11 -25.84
CA GLU A 3 31.32 -61.30 -27.02
C GLU A 3 31.18 -59.82 -26.62
N VAL A 4 31.97 -59.00 -27.31
CA VAL A 4 32.05 -57.53 -27.32
C VAL A 4 31.57 -57.12 -28.71
N LEU A 5 30.69 -56.14 -28.88
CA LEU A 5 30.56 -55.24 -30.05
C LEU A 5 29.27 -54.41 -29.88
N THR A 6 29.07 -53.14 -30.26
CA THR A 6 29.86 -51.93 -30.55
C THR A 6 28.82 -50.80 -30.67
N GLU A 7 29.25 -49.56 -30.46
CA GLU A 7 28.57 -48.27 -30.67
C GLU A 7 27.71 -48.20 -31.94
N HIS A 8 26.62 -47.42 -31.91
CA HIS A 8 26.18 -46.56 -33.01
C HIS A 8 25.65 -45.24 -32.44
N GLN A 9 26.35 -44.15 -32.78
CA GLN A 9 25.87 -42.78 -32.73
C GLN A 9 24.74 -42.60 -33.75
N ASN A 10 23.73 -41.81 -33.42
CA ASN A 10 22.95 -41.07 -34.42
C ASN A 10 22.48 -39.76 -33.79
N GLU A 11 23.11 -38.69 -34.25
CA GLU A 11 22.65 -37.32 -34.15
C GLU A 11 21.44 -37.17 -35.08
N ASP A 12 20.30 -36.72 -34.56
CA ASP A 12 19.23 -36.16 -35.38
C ASP A 12 18.66 -34.93 -34.67
N ASN A 13 19.17 -33.78 -35.13
CA ASN A 13 18.41 -32.59 -35.51
C ASN A 13 17.12 -32.29 -34.71
N VAL A 14 17.21 -31.34 -33.77
CA VAL A 14 16.03 -30.65 -33.24
C VAL A 14 16.22 -29.16 -33.49
N ASP A 15 15.37 -28.62 -34.36
CA ASP A 15 15.29 -27.20 -34.73
C ASP A 15 15.26 -26.28 -33.50
N PRO A 16 15.78 -25.05 -33.60
CA PRO A 16 15.68 -24.07 -32.51
C PRO A 16 14.21 -23.65 -32.36
N VAL A 17 13.52 -24.24 -31.38
CA VAL A 17 12.21 -23.75 -30.92
C VAL A 17 12.42 -22.34 -30.38
N ASN A 18 12.01 -21.37 -31.19
CA ASN A 18 11.79 -19.99 -30.80
C ASN A 18 10.86 -19.98 -29.57
N SER A 19 11.47 -19.93 -28.38
CA SER A 19 10.74 -19.70 -27.15
C SER A 19 10.44 -18.20 -27.10
N GLU A 20 9.35 -17.80 -27.75
CA GLU A 20 8.70 -16.53 -27.47
C GLU A 20 8.33 -16.55 -25.97
N ILE A 21 9.14 -15.85 -25.17
CA ILE A 21 8.86 -15.59 -23.77
C ILE A 21 7.60 -14.72 -23.75
N SER A 22 6.43 -15.36 -23.59
CA SER A 22 5.20 -14.64 -23.32
C SER A 22 5.40 -13.96 -21.96
N TYR A 23 5.54 -12.64 -21.95
CA TYR A 23 5.51 -11.87 -20.72
C TYR A 23 4.09 -11.99 -20.14
N ILE A 24 3.90 -12.98 -19.28
CA ILE A 24 2.70 -13.06 -18.44
C ILE A 24 2.78 -11.80 -17.58
N THR A 25 1.97 -10.81 -17.95
CA THR A 25 1.74 -9.64 -17.13
C THR A 25 1.02 -10.16 -15.89
N THR A 26 1.78 -10.54 -14.87
CA THR A 26 1.24 -10.74 -13.53
C THR A 26 0.72 -9.38 -13.10
N GLN A 27 -0.58 -9.16 -13.28
CA GLN A 27 -1.29 -8.16 -12.51
C GLN A 27 -0.97 -8.50 -11.05
N GLU A 28 -0.14 -7.66 -10.42
CA GLU A 28 0.07 -7.72 -8.98
C GLU A 28 -1.29 -7.45 -8.33
N ILE A 29 -1.99 -8.53 -7.99
CA ILE A 29 -3.20 -8.46 -7.17
C ILE A 29 -2.70 -8.08 -5.78
N PHE A 30 -2.59 -6.78 -5.54
CA PHE A 30 -2.38 -6.27 -4.19
C PHE A 30 -3.59 -6.70 -3.36
N PRO A 31 -3.39 -7.38 -2.21
CA PRO A 31 -4.49 -7.75 -1.36
C PRO A 31 -5.22 -6.48 -0.92
N ASP A 32 -6.56 -6.50 -1.00
CA ASP A 32 -7.39 -5.40 -0.52
C ASP A 32 -7.01 -5.07 0.93
N LEU A 33 -6.44 -3.88 1.14
CA LEU A 33 -6.06 -3.43 2.46
C LEU A 33 -7.33 -3.31 3.31
N LYS A 34 -7.47 -4.21 4.30
CA LYS A 34 -8.56 -4.15 5.27
C LYS A 34 -8.56 -2.78 5.94
N LYS A 35 -9.74 -2.15 6.02
CA LYS A 35 -9.93 -0.86 6.70
C LYS A 35 -9.34 -0.94 8.11
N GLY A 36 -8.55 0.04 8.50
CA GLY A 36 -7.99 0.10 9.85
C GLY A 36 -9.12 0.10 10.88
N ILE A 37 -8.96 -0.59 12.01
CA ILE A 37 -9.95 -0.65 13.09
C ILE A 37 -9.55 0.35 14.18
N LYS A 38 -10.51 1.10 14.73
CA LYS A 38 -10.24 1.99 15.86
C LYS A 38 -10.02 1.16 17.12
N LEU A 39 -9.00 1.52 17.88
CA LEU A 39 -8.70 0.90 19.16
C LEU A 39 -9.22 1.75 20.33
N PRO A 40 -9.50 1.14 21.49
CA PRO A 40 -9.89 1.86 22.69
C PRO A 40 -8.83 2.89 23.11
N LYS A 41 -9.28 4.03 23.61
CA LYS A 41 -8.40 5.16 23.97
C LYS A 41 -8.00 5.17 25.44
N SER A 42 -8.73 4.45 26.30
CA SER A 42 -8.46 4.40 27.74
C SER A 42 -8.18 2.98 28.22
N PRO A 43 -7.34 2.80 29.26
CA PRO A 43 -7.06 1.50 29.85
C PRO A 43 -8.32 0.77 30.35
N LEU A 44 -9.32 1.52 30.86
CA LEU A 44 -10.58 0.96 31.33
C LEU A 44 -11.39 0.31 30.18
N GLN A 45 -11.41 0.93 28.99
CA GLN A 45 -12.09 0.35 27.83
C GLN A 45 -11.38 -0.92 27.32
N TRP A 46 -10.06 -1.00 27.49
CA TRP A 46 -9.29 -2.21 27.22
C TRP A 46 -9.61 -3.33 28.22
N SER A 47 -9.64 -3.02 29.52
CA SER A 47 -9.84 -4.03 30.56
C SER A 47 -11.27 -4.59 30.55
N THR A 48 -12.28 -3.71 30.51
CA THR A 48 -13.65 -4.07 30.87
C THR A 48 -14.43 -4.75 29.74
N ALA A 49 -14.02 -4.53 28.49
CA ALA A 49 -14.85 -4.90 27.35
C ALA A 49 -14.14 -5.90 26.39
N ALA A 50 -12.81 -5.82 26.28
CA ALA A 50 -12.03 -6.71 25.41
C ALA A 50 -11.48 -7.94 26.15
N ASN A 51 -10.79 -7.74 27.28
CA ASN A 51 -10.06 -8.83 27.93
C ASN A 51 -10.96 -9.91 28.53
N ASP A 52 -12.06 -9.55 29.17
CA ASP A 52 -12.95 -10.54 29.78
C ASP A 52 -13.71 -11.35 28.74
N LEU A 53 -14.15 -10.70 27.65
CA LEU A 53 -14.77 -11.36 26.51
C LEU A 53 -13.79 -12.32 25.82
N PHE A 54 -12.55 -11.89 25.57
CA PHE A 54 -11.54 -12.73 24.92
C PHE A 54 -11.14 -13.91 25.79
N LYS A 55 -10.99 -13.71 27.10
CA LYS A 55 -10.74 -14.83 28.04
C LYS A 55 -11.87 -15.85 27.99
N LEU A 56 -13.13 -15.41 28.02
CA LEU A 56 -14.27 -16.32 27.90
C LEU A 56 -14.26 -17.06 26.54
N THR A 57 -14.10 -16.32 25.45
CA THR A 57 -14.18 -16.86 24.09
C THR A 57 -13.05 -17.84 23.77
N PHE A 58 -11.84 -17.58 24.26
CA PHE A 58 -10.64 -18.36 23.93
C PHE A 58 -10.27 -19.40 24.99
N SER A 59 -10.91 -19.40 26.16
CA SER A 59 -10.68 -20.42 27.20
C SER A 59 -10.97 -21.85 26.74
N ASN A 60 -11.82 -22.02 25.72
CA ASN A 60 -12.29 -23.32 25.23
C ASN A 60 -11.71 -23.72 23.87
N LEU A 61 -10.71 -23.01 23.33
CA LEU A 61 -10.13 -23.36 22.04
C LEU A 61 -9.20 -24.58 22.18
N PRO A 62 -9.39 -25.65 21.39
CA PRO A 62 -8.51 -26.80 21.41
C PRO A 62 -7.12 -26.41 20.90
N ILE A 63 -6.10 -26.52 21.75
CA ILE A 63 -4.70 -26.27 21.37
C ILE A 63 -4.13 -27.54 20.73
N THR A 64 -4.60 -27.85 19.53
CA THR A 64 -4.06 -28.93 18.70
C THR A 64 -3.21 -28.34 17.58
N PRO A 65 -2.00 -28.88 17.31
CA PRO A 65 -1.14 -28.39 16.22
C PRO A 65 -1.82 -28.43 14.84
N ARG A 66 -2.77 -29.35 14.65
CA ARG A 66 -3.51 -29.54 13.41
C ARG A 66 -4.46 -28.37 13.08
N ASP A 67 -4.90 -27.65 14.10
CA ASP A 67 -5.94 -26.61 13.99
C ASP A 67 -5.39 -25.20 14.25
N LEU A 68 -4.06 -25.05 14.39
CA LEU A 68 -3.42 -23.80 14.77
C LEU A 68 -3.80 -22.62 13.85
N ASN A 69 -3.77 -22.83 12.53
CA ASN A 69 -4.15 -21.79 11.57
C ASN A 69 -5.63 -21.39 11.69
N ASN A 70 -6.51 -22.36 11.92
CA ASN A 70 -7.94 -22.12 12.11
C ASN A 70 -8.21 -21.38 13.42
N ASN A 71 -7.49 -21.72 14.48
CA ASN A 71 -7.58 -21.05 15.77
C ASN A 71 -7.06 -19.60 15.68
N ILE A 72 -5.95 -19.37 14.99
CA ILE A 72 -5.42 -18.02 14.74
C ILE A 72 -6.43 -17.19 13.94
N ASN A 73 -7.00 -17.76 12.87
CA ASN A 73 -8.02 -17.07 12.07
C ASN A 73 -9.28 -16.75 12.89
N THR A 74 -9.71 -17.68 13.74
CA THR A 74 -10.85 -17.50 14.65
C THR A 74 -10.56 -16.37 15.64
N MET A 75 -9.39 -16.40 16.27
CA MET A 75 -8.96 -15.36 17.20
C MET A 75 -8.90 -13.99 16.52
N ALA A 76 -8.25 -13.89 15.37
CA ALA A 76 -8.16 -12.65 14.59
C ALA A 76 -9.55 -12.13 14.21
N THR A 77 -10.45 -13.01 13.78
CA THR A 77 -11.83 -12.64 13.41
C THR A 77 -12.61 -12.11 14.60
N VAL A 78 -12.60 -12.82 15.73
CA VAL A 78 -13.30 -12.40 16.96
C VAL A 78 -12.78 -11.04 17.44
N VAL A 79 -11.46 -10.87 17.49
CA VAL A 79 -10.82 -9.62 17.93
C VAL A 79 -11.17 -8.47 16.98
N CYS A 80 -11.02 -8.67 15.67
CA CYS A 80 -11.31 -7.64 14.69
C CYS A 80 -12.80 -7.26 14.68
N ASN A 81 -13.71 -8.24 14.72
CA ASN A 81 -15.15 -7.99 14.76
C ASN A 81 -15.52 -7.19 16.00
N TYR A 82 -15.08 -7.63 17.18
CA TYR A 82 -15.33 -6.94 18.43
C TYR A 82 -14.92 -5.47 18.37
N PHE A 83 -13.69 -5.17 17.97
CA PHE A 83 -13.24 -3.79 17.92
C PHE A 83 -13.95 -2.98 16.82
N SER A 84 -14.25 -3.60 15.68
CA SER A 84 -14.96 -2.91 14.60
C SER A 84 -16.41 -2.57 14.95
N GLU A 85 -17.11 -3.43 15.69
CA GLU A 85 -18.48 -3.21 16.12
C GLU A 85 -18.55 -2.17 17.25
N ASN A 86 -17.60 -2.19 18.18
CA ASN A 86 -17.63 -1.33 19.37
C ASN A 86 -16.98 0.04 19.17
N PHE A 87 -15.94 0.13 18.32
CA PHE A 87 -15.16 1.36 18.13
C PHE A 87 -15.20 1.87 16.69
N GLY A 88 -15.69 1.06 15.74
CA GLY A 88 -15.76 1.39 14.33
C GLY A 88 -14.42 1.26 13.60
N TYR A 89 -14.43 1.65 12.33
CA TYR A 89 -13.24 1.70 11.49
C TYR A 89 -12.57 3.08 11.53
N VAL A 90 -11.27 3.10 11.29
CA VAL A 90 -10.52 4.28 10.91
C VAL A 90 -11.13 4.78 9.61
N ASN A 91 -11.64 5.99 9.64
CA ASN A 91 -12.09 6.66 8.44
C ASN A 91 -10.83 6.96 7.62
N ASN A 92 -10.50 6.08 6.68
CA ASN A 92 -9.86 6.53 5.45
C ASN A 92 -10.92 7.36 4.77
N HIS A 93 -10.98 8.66 5.07
CA HIS A 93 -11.87 9.54 4.35
C HIS A 93 -11.55 9.38 2.87
N ASN A 94 -12.53 8.88 2.12
CA ASN A 94 -12.53 8.98 0.68
C ASN A 94 -12.70 10.46 0.38
N ASP A 95 -11.58 11.18 0.38
CA ASP A 95 -11.47 12.60 0.07
C ASP A 95 -11.79 12.86 -1.42
N VAL A 96 -12.52 11.97 -2.10
CA VAL A 96 -12.78 11.97 -3.55
C VAL A 96 -13.33 13.32 -4.01
N GLN A 97 -14.19 13.95 -3.20
CA GLN A 97 -14.71 15.28 -3.47
C GLN A 97 -13.63 16.37 -3.46
N TYR A 98 -12.75 16.38 -2.45
CA TYR A 98 -11.64 17.34 -2.36
C TYR A 98 -10.52 17.00 -3.35
N GLN A 99 -10.32 15.71 -3.63
CA GLN A 99 -9.36 15.22 -4.61
C GLN A 99 -9.69 15.77 -5.98
N ARG A 100 -10.95 15.63 -6.43
CA ARG A 100 -11.44 16.21 -7.68
C ARG A 100 -11.37 17.73 -7.67
N LYS A 101 -11.81 18.38 -6.58
CA LYS A 101 -11.80 19.86 -6.45
C LYS A 101 -10.41 20.46 -6.62
N TYR A 102 -9.38 19.79 -6.09
CA TYR A 102 -8.01 20.31 -6.03
C TYR A 102 -7.04 19.55 -6.94
N GLU A 103 -7.51 18.72 -7.86
CA GLU A 103 -6.66 17.86 -8.70
C GLU A 103 -5.72 18.69 -9.58
N SER A 104 -6.27 19.72 -10.23
CA SER A 104 -5.58 20.59 -11.18
C SER A 104 -4.81 21.76 -10.52
N PHE A 105 -4.85 21.88 -9.20
CA PHE A 105 -4.29 23.03 -8.49
C PHE A 105 -2.76 22.91 -8.37
N SER A 106 -2.05 24.00 -8.68
CA SER A 106 -0.60 24.06 -8.44
C SER A 106 -0.29 24.13 -6.95
N THR A 107 0.96 23.84 -6.56
CA THR A 107 1.41 23.98 -5.17
C THR A 107 1.18 25.38 -4.60
N LYS A 108 1.27 26.43 -5.44
CA LYS A 108 1.00 27.82 -5.03
C LYS A 108 -0.49 28.02 -4.73
N ASP A 109 -1.36 27.50 -5.60
CA ASP A 109 -2.81 27.61 -5.44
C ASP A 109 -3.29 26.83 -4.22
N LEU A 110 -2.75 25.63 -4.01
CA LEU A 110 -3.04 24.83 -2.81
C LEU A 110 -2.66 25.56 -1.51
N LYS A 111 -1.52 26.27 -1.48
CA LYS A 111 -1.10 27.08 -0.32
C LYS A 111 -2.05 28.27 -0.10
N LYS A 112 -2.46 28.93 -1.18
CA LYS A 112 -3.40 30.05 -1.13
C LYS A 112 -4.76 29.60 -0.60
N SER A 113 -5.34 28.55 -1.17
CA SER A 113 -6.62 28.00 -0.73
C SER A 113 -6.58 27.51 0.71
N LEU A 114 -5.49 26.87 1.16
CA LEU A 114 -5.36 26.46 2.56
C LEU A 114 -5.31 27.67 3.51
N LYS A 115 -4.67 28.77 3.10
CA LYS A 115 -4.63 30.00 3.91
C LYS A 115 -6.01 30.62 4.02
N GLU A 116 -6.73 30.75 2.90
CA GLU A 116 -8.10 31.29 2.84
C GLU A 116 -9.05 30.46 3.71
N LEU A 117 -9.05 29.13 3.55
CA LEU A 117 -9.88 28.23 4.36
C LEU A 117 -9.61 28.35 5.86
N LYS A 118 -8.36 28.56 6.27
CA LYS A 118 -8.03 28.75 7.70
C LYS A 118 -8.49 30.11 8.24
N LEU A 119 -8.43 31.16 7.43
CA LEU A 119 -8.87 32.49 7.83
C LEU A 119 -10.39 32.58 7.93
N GLU A 120 -11.10 31.88 7.05
CA GLU A 120 -12.57 31.89 6.98
C GLU A 120 -13.23 30.85 7.91
N ASN A 121 -12.46 30.14 8.73
CA ASN A 121 -12.94 28.98 9.51
C ASN A 121 -13.70 27.97 8.64
N GLY A 122 -13.16 27.70 7.45
CA GLY A 122 -13.69 26.73 6.50
C GLY A 122 -13.67 25.29 7.04
N ASP A 123 -14.20 24.37 6.24
CA ASP A 123 -14.37 22.98 6.64
C ASP A 123 -13.05 22.34 7.13
N ILE A 124 -13.08 21.87 8.38
CA ILE A 124 -11.93 21.23 9.05
C ILE A 124 -11.43 20.02 8.25
N LEU A 125 -12.33 19.28 7.59
CA LEU A 125 -11.97 18.12 6.80
C LEU A 125 -11.20 18.53 5.54
N GLU A 126 -11.66 19.58 4.86
CA GLU A 126 -10.99 20.15 3.69
C GLU A 126 -9.62 20.73 4.04
N ILE A 127 -9.51 21.43 5.18
CA ILE A 127 -8.24 21.96 5.70
C ILE A 127 -7.25 20.82 5.96
N LYS A 128 -7.70 19.73 6.60
CA LYS A 128 -6.87 18.54 6.86
C LYS A 128 -6.41 17.89 5.57
N PHE A 129 -7.30 17.76 4.58
CA PHE A 129 -6.99 17.22 3.26
C PHE A 129 -5.89 18.04 2.57
N LEU A 130 -6.07 19.35 2.42
CA LEU A 130 -5.09 20.23 1.77
C LEU A 130 -3.76 20.24 2.50
N ALA A 131 -3.76 20.29 3.84
CA ALA A 131 -2.54 20.24 4.63
C ALA A 131 -1.79 18.91 4.48
N LYS A 132 -2.50 17.80 4.28
CA LYS A 132 -1.90 16.49 3.98
C LYS A 132 -1.35 16.45 2.55
N LYS A 133 -2.13 16.92 1.57
CA LYS A 133 -1.71 16.98 0.14
C LYS A 133 -0.44 17.82 -0.03
N LEU A 134 -0.38 19.00 0.58
CA LEU A 134 0.81 19.87 0.53
C LEU A 134 2.04 19.22 1.16
N ARG A 135 1.89 18.59 2.33
CA ARG A 135 3.00 17.86 2.97
C ARG A 135 3.54 16.75 2.09
N ASN A 136 2.67 15.98 1.44
CA ASN A 136 3.07 14.92 0.53
C ASN A 136 3.83 15.44 -0.70
N ILE A 137 3.38 16.55 -1.29
CA ILE A 137 4.07 17.18 -2.44
C ILE A 137 5.46 17.67 -2.03
N LEU A 138 5.56 18.37 -0.89
CA LEU A 138 6.83 18.92 -0.40
C LEU A 138 7.82 17.81 -0.03
N ASN A 139 7.35 16.74 0.62
CA ASN A 139 8.21 15.62 0.98
C ASN A 139 8.75 14.86 -0.23
N LYS A 140 7.99 14.78 -1.33
CA LYS A 140 8.48 14.21 -2.60
C LYS A 140 9.54 15.09 -3.26
N SER A 141 9.33 16.41 -3.23
CA SER A 141 10.27 17.39 -3.80
C SER A 141 11.64 17.36 -3.12
N ASN A 142 11.70 17.05 -1.82
CA ASN A 142 12.96 17.03 -1.07
C ASN A 142 13.78 15.75 -1.24
N ASN A 143 13.18 14.69 -1.80
CA ASN A 143 13.86 13.41 -2.10
C ASN A 143 14.27 13.29 -3.58
N THR A 144 14.16 14.37 -4.35
CA THR A 144 14.67 14.41 -5.72
C THR A 144 16.11 14.91 -5.65
N ASP A 145 17.07 14.01 -5.85
CA ASP A 145 18.51 14.30 -5.81
C ASP A 145 18.86 15.51 -6.71
N PRO A 146 19.61 16.51 -6.21
CA PRO A 146 20.03 17.68 -7.00
C PRO A 146 21.23 17.39 -7.92
N ASN A 147 21.49 16.14 -8.30
CA ASN A 147 22.69 15.76 -9.02
C ASN A 147 22.40 15.22 -10.42
N ILE A 148 21.84 16.09 -11.27
CA ILE A 148 22.14 16.07 -12.71
C ILE A 148 22.44 17.53 -13.10
N THR A 149 23.72 17.86 -13.03
CA THR A 149 24.33 19.11 -13.44
C THR A 149 24.29 19.31 -14.96
N ASP A 150 24.21 20.59 -15.31
CA ASP A 150 24.71 21.25 -16.52
C ASP A 150 25.65 20.45 -17.44
N SER A 151 25.40 20.53 -18.75
CA SER A 151 26.42 20.51 -19.80
C SER A 151 25.90 21.09 -21.12
N HIS A 152 26.31 22.33 -21.40
CA HIS A 152 26.65 22.97 -22.68
C HIS A 152 25.85 22.69 -23.97
N ALA A 153 25.37 23.78 -24.59
CA ALA A 153 25.91 24.22 -25.89
C ALA A 153 25.64 25.71 -26.11
N SER A 154 26.70 26.51 -26.03
CA SER A 154 26.78 27.87 -26.57
C SER A 154 26.80 27.82 -28.09
N ALA A 155 26.09 28.73 -28.76
CA ALA A 155 26.47 29.21 -30.08
C ALA A 155 25.96 30.66 -30.26
N ASN A 156 26.82 31.61 -29.88
CA ASN A 156 26.82 32.94 -30.48
C ASN A 156 27.39 32.78 -31.89
N ILE A 157 26.68 33.27 -32.92
CA ILE A 157 27.29 33.81 -34.13
C ILE A 157 26.49 35.06 -34.52
N ASP A 158 27.09 36.22 -34.29
CA ASP A 158 26.81 37.49 -34.95
C ASP A 158 27.17 37.38 -36.44
N HIS A 159 26.36 37.95 -37.33
CA HIS A 159 26.85 38.65 -38.52
C HIS A 159 25.80 39.64 -39.04
N ASP A 160 26.24 40.90 -39.07
CA ASP A 160 25.81 42.12 -39.80
C ASP A 160 24.45 42.16 -40.53
#